data_AF-A0A368FF13-F1
#
_entry.id   AF-A0A368FF13-F1
#
_cell.length_a   1.000
_cell.length_b   1.000
_cell.length_c   1.000
_cell.angle_alpha   90.00
_cell.angle_beta   90.00
_cell.angle_gamma   90.00
#
_symmetry.space_group_name_H-M   'P 1'
#
loop_
_entity.id
_entity.type
_entity.pdbx_description
1 polymer ?
#
loop_
_entity_poly.entity_id
_entity_poly.type
_entity_poly.pdbx_seq_one_letter_code
_entity_poly.pdbx_strand_id
1 'polypeptide(L)'
;MDVDAGRQKNDPCAVADKQQALPTVMEQMECSEASADQVTAREREFEELKVCNTLVKKVKEAEIMVNAEVAKYWRIGDEKREKFEELARSSTEQVVDQITYLKELCIRSKQEHDSFEQIRASLGCETQLDFVQSEMLVEKAAIIEAIKESTDWPENEIVNRCANLKEETTTLARKSEEIMFLQRQLEARERELEELRAAQREQASRPPTKVRDDIPDEPKTDAYLTRQQTIRRMKRDWCANNPLFQRGTNGRAHRTVGCSTTRRNLQRGSRILQVIYLLSFLVR
;
A
#
# COMPACT_ATOMS: atom_id res chain seq x y z
N MET A 1 49.83 -46.16 16.90
CA MET A 1 50.64 -45.25 17.76
C MET A 1 49.65 -44.33 18.42
N ASP A 2 49.13 -44.80 19.53
CA ASP A 2 48.25 -44.10 20.45
C ASP A 2 49.07 -43.14 21.28
N VAL A 3 48.65 -41.88 21.36
CA VAL A 3 49.13 -40.95 22.38
C VAL A 3 47.92 -40.33 23.06
N ASP A 4 47.80 -40.74 24.31
CA ASP A 4 46.83 -40.40 25.33
C ASP A 4 47.27 -39.13 26.09
N ALA A 5 46.34 -38.64 26.91
CA ALA A 5 46.51 -37.80 28.09
C ALA A 5 46.63 -36.27 27.91
N GLY A 6 45.61 -35.57 28.43
CA GLY A 6 45.66 -34.12 28.64
C GLY A 6 44.46 -33.52 29.37
N ARG A 7 43.98 -34.19 30.42
CA ARG A 7 42.86 -33.77 31.27
C ARG A 7 43.28 -32.60 32.18
N GLN A 8 42.76 -31.40 31.96
CA GLN A 8 42.80 -30.31 32.95
C GLN A 8 41.38 -29.99 33.43
N LYS A 9 41.15 -30.32 34.70
CA LYS A 9 40.04 -29.85 35.52
C LYS A 9 40.31 -28.40 35.92
N ASN A 10 39.38 -27.50 35.66
CA ASN A 10 39.28 -26.21 36.37
C ASN A 10 37.79 -25.88 36.51
N ASP A 11 37.32 -25.95 37.74
CA ASP A 11 36.02 -25.46 38.22
C ASP A 11 36.22 -25.20 39.74
N PRO A 12 35.40 -24.38 40.40
CA PRO A 12 35.24 -22.93 40.25
C PRO A 12 35.36 -22.26 41.64
N CYS A 13 35.27 -20.93 41.74
CA CYS A 13 34.45 -20.21 42.73
C CYS A 13 34.94 -18.78 43.05
N ALA A 14 33.93 -17.94 43.21
CA ALA A 14 33.86 -16.81 44.12
C ALA A 14 34.67 -15.55 43.76
N VAL A 15 34.04 -14.67 42.97
CA VAL A 15 34.16 -13.24 43.22
C VAL A 15 32.77 -12.61 43.19
N ALA A 16 32.31 -12.33 44.41
CA ALA A 16 31.33 -11.33 44.84
C ALA A 16 30.53 -10.56 43.78
N ASP A 17 29.22 -10.78 43.82
CA ASP A 17 28.20 -9.80 43.44
C ASP A 17 28.43 -8.47 44.17
N LYS A 18 28.89 -7.46 43.43
CA LYS A 18 28.64 -6.06 43.76
C LYS A 18 27.63 -5.53 42.76
N GLN A 19 26.36 -5.64 43.14
CA GLN A 19 25.31 -4.81 42.56
C GLN A 19 25.57 -3.35 42.93
N GLN A 20 26.31 -2.64 42.08
CA GLN A 20 26.18 -1.20 41.97
C GLN A 20 25.15 -0.93 40.89
N ALA A 21 23.94 -0.60 41.33
CA ALA A 21 22.93 0.04 40.53
C ALA A 21 23.48 1.41 40.07
N LEU A 22 23.99 1.45 38.85
CA LEU A 22 24.16 2.69 38.11
C LEU A 22 22.81 3.06 37.49
N PRO A 23 22.33 4.30 37.64
CA PRO A 23 21.14 4.74 36.95
C PRO A 23 21.45 4.88 35.46
N THR A 24 21.01 3.90 34.66
CA THR A 24 20.86 4.04 33.21
C THR A 24 19.72 5.01 32.94
N VAL A 25 20.02 6.30 33.09
CA VAL A 25 19.17 7.41 32.65
C VAL A 25 20.11 8.39 31.97
N MET A 26 20.29 8.21 30.66
CA MET A 26 20.68 9.22 29.65
C MET A 26 21.30 8.51 28.45
N GLU A 27 20.48 7.87 27.61
CA GLU A 27 20.84 7.56 26.23
C GLU A 27 19.57 7.23 25.42
N GLN A 28 18.65 8.20 25.42
CA GLN A 28 17.55 8.27 24.45
C GLN A 28 17.37 9.74 24.07
N MET A 29 18.41 10.35 23.50
CA MET A 29 18.32 11.70 22.97
C MET A 29 19.24 11.93 21.75
N GLU A 30 19.41 10.91 20.91
CA GLU A 30 20.18 11.03 19.64
C GLU A 30 19.46 10.38 18.45
N CYS A 31 18.12 10.37 18.45
CA CYS A 31 17.35 9.82 17.31
C CYS A 31 16.33 10.82 16.74
N SER A 32 16.60 12.12 16.87
CA SER A 32 15.70 13.18 16.36
C SER A 32 16.35 14.10 15.32
N GLU A 33 17.68 14.14 15.20
CA GLU A 33 18.36 15.11 14.33
C GLU A 33 18.20 14.80 12.83
N ALA A 34 18.19 13.53 12.44
CA ALA A 34 18.02 13.12 11.04
C ALA A 34 16.64 13.51 10.45
N SER A 35 15.62 13.61 11.30
CA SER A 35 14.27 14.02 10.89
C SER A 35 14.12 15.54 10.77
N ALA A 36 14.90 16.32 11.54
CA ALA A 36 14.91 17.78 11.46
C ALA A 36 15.54 18.26 10.16
N ASP A 37 16.66 17.65 9.73
CA ASP A 37 17.35 18.03 8.51
C ASP A 37 16.48 17.84 7.25
N GLN A 38 15.68 16.77 7.18
CA GLN A 38 14.78 16.54 6.04
C GLN A 38 13.62 17.55 5.96
N VAL A 39 13.10 17.99 7.10
CA VAL A 39 12.07 19.04 7.15
C VAL A 39 12.68 20.36 6.69
N THR A 40 13.89 20.70 7.13
CA THR A 40 14.57 21.93 6.67
C THR A 40 14.95 21.90 5.19
N ALA A 41 15.22 20.73 4.61
CA ALA A 41 15.51 20.58 3.19
C ALA A 41 14.28 20.85 2.33
N ARG A 42 13.12 20.28 2.70
CA ARG A 42 11.84 20.52 2.00
C ARG A 42 11.38 21.97 2.10
N GLU A 43 11.62 22.62 3.23
CA GLU A 43 11.33 24.04 3.41
C GLU A 43 12.22 24.92 2.52
N ARG A 44 13.53 24.62 2.43
CA ARG A 44 14.47 25.30 1.52
C ARG A 44 14.05 25.21 0.05
N GLU A 45 13.66 24.03 -0.44
CA GLU A 45 13.21 23.85 -1.83
C GLU A 45 11.94 24.65 -2.15
N PHE A 46 11.03 24.81 -1.18
CA PHE A 46 9.84 25.63 -1.36
C PHE A 46 10.18 27.13 -1.39
N GLU A 47 11.19 27.54 -0.64
CA GLU A 47 11.72 28.89 -0.68
C GLU A 47 12.38 29.21 -2.03
N GLU A 48 13.15 28.29 -2.61
CA GLU A 48 13.79 28.48 -3.93
C GLU A 48 12.79 28.79 -5.05
N LEU A 49 11.66 28.07 -5.10
CA LEU A 49 10.60 28.35 -6.08
C LEU A 49 9.92 29.71 -5.87
N LYS A 50 9.78 30.15 -4.61
CA LYS A 50 9.29 31.50 -4.29
C LYS A 50 10.28 32.58 -4.70
N VAL A 51 11.58 32.32 -4.55
CA VAL A 51 12.65 33.23 -4.97
C VAL A 51 12.57 33.46 -6.48
N CYS A 52 12.39 32.41 -7.30
CA CYS A 52 12.25 32.56 -8.75
C CYS A 52 11.06 33.46 -9.15
N ASN A 53 9.89 33.26 -8.55
CA ASN A 53 8.73 34.12 -8.83
C ASN A 53 8.95 35.58 -8.38
N THR A 54 9.64 35.76 -7.25
CA THR A 54 9.99 37.09 -6.73
C THR A 54 10.99 37.80 -7.65
N LEU A 55 11.99 37.07 -8.16
CA LEU A 55 12.96 37.59 -9.13
C LEU A 55 12.28 38.06 -10.41
N VAL A 56 11.38 37.25 -11.00
CA VAL A 56 10.63 37.66 -12.21
C VAL A 56 9.87 38.97 -11.97
N LYS A 57 9.21 39.11 -10.81
CA LYS A 57 8.51 40.34 -10.46
C LYS A 57 9.49 41.53 -10.37
N LYS A 58 10.64 41.34 -9.71
CA LYS A 58 11.65 42.40 -9.54
C LYS A 58 12.28 42.84 -10.86
N VAL A 59 12.54 41.90 -11.77
CA VAL A 59 13.07 42.22 -13.11
C VAL A 59 12.05 43.05 -13.91
N LYS A 60 10.77 42.68 -13.87
CA LYS A 60 9.71 43.46 -14.53
C LYS A 60 9.51 44.84 -13.89
N GLU A 61 9.60 44.95 -12.57
CA GLU A 61 9.60 46.25 -11.88
C GLU A 61 10.79 47.12 -12.32
N ALA A 62 11.97 46.53 -12.51
CA ALA A 62 13.15 47.23 -13.02
C ALA A 62 12.97 47.74 -14.45
N GLU A 63 12.37 46.94 -15.35
CA GLU A 63 12.02 47.37 -16.71
C GLU A 63 11.13 48.62 -16.68
N ILE A 64 10.08 48.60 -15.84
CA ILE A 64 9.15 49.74 -15.68
C ILE A 64 9.90 50.98 -15.18
N MET A 65 10.79 50.83 -14.19
CA MET A 65 11.58 51.96 -13.67
C MET A 65 12.52 52.55 -14.73
N VAL A 66 13.20 51.70 -15.52
CA VAL A 66 14.07 52.14 -16.62
C VAL A 66 13.26 52.89 -17.67
N ASN A 67 12.12 52.33 -18.11
CA ASN A 67 11.27 52.98 -19.10
C ASN A 67 10.67 54.30 -18.60
N ALA A 68 10.30 54.37 -17.31
CA ALA A 68 9.84 55.59 -16.68
C ALA A 68 10.94 56.67 -16.64
N GLU A 69 12.19 56.29 -16.39
CA GLU A 69 13.32 57.21 -16.42
C GLU A 69 13.59 57.73 -17.83
N VAL A 70 13.64 56.84 -18.83
CA VAL A 70 13.80 57.19 -20.25
C VAL A 70 12.70 58.17 -20.70
N ALA A 71 11.46 57.95 -20.27
CA ALA A 71 10.33 58.82 -20.61
C ALA A 71 10.43 60.25 -20.06
N LYS A 72 11.30 60.51 -19.05
CA LYS A 72 11.56 61.88 -18.56
C LYS A 72 12.39 62.70 -19.55
N TYR A 73 13.23 62.04 -20.36
CA TYR A 73 14.20 62.70 -21.23
C TYR A 73 13.78 62.73 -22.71
N TRP A 74 12.96 61.79 -23.16
CA TRP A 74 12.55 61.66 -24.56
C TRP A 74 11.03 61.52 -24.72
N ARG A 75 10.48 62.17 -25.76
CA ARG A 75 9.05 62.12 -26.06
C ARG A 75 8.70 60.83 -26.78
N ILE A 76 7.42 60.50 -26.78
CA ILE A 76 6.90 59.37 -27.58
C ILE A 76 7.17 59.68 -29.06
N GLY A 77 7.73 58.70 -29.79
CA GLY A 77 8.12 58.83 -31.21
C GLY A 77 9.58 59.26 -31.44
N ASP A 78 10.35 59.55 -30.39
CA ASP A 78 11.80 59.73 -30.53
C ASP A 78 12.49 58.38 -30.79
N GLU A 79 13.23 58.26 -31.90
CA GLU A 79 13.93 57.02 -32.28
C GLU A 79 14.87 56.50 -31.17
N LYS A 80 15.49 57.41 -30.42
CA LYS A 80 16.35 57.05 -29.28
C LYS A 80 15.56 56.36 -28.17
N ARG A 81 14.36 56.87 -27.86
CA ARG A 81 13.49 56.28 -26.83
C ARG A 81 13.06 54.88 -27.22
N GLU A 82 12.62 54.71 -28.46
CA GLU A 82 12.16 53.41 -28.97
C GLU A 82 13.26 52.36 -28.88
N LYS A 83 14.50 52.69 -29.26
CA LYS A 83 15.66 51.80 -29.12
C LYS A 83 15.95 51.41 -27.67
N PHE A 84 15.83 52.34 -26.73
CA PHE A 84 16.03 52.05 -25.30
C PHE A 84 14.92 51.18 -24.73
N GLU A 85 13.65 51.46 -25.04
CA GLU A 85 12.51 50.66 -24.60
C GLU A 85 12.56 49.24 -25.19
N GLU A 86 12.97 49.09 -26.45
CA GLU A 86 13.18 47.79 -27.08
C GLU A 86 14.33 47.02 -26.43
N LEU A 87 15.46 47.67 -26.15
CA LEU A 87 16.59 47.06 -25.44
C LEU A 87 16.18 46.61 -24.03
N ALA A 88 15.47 47.46 -23.28
CA ALA A 88 14.99 47.14 -21.94
C ALA A 88 14.05 45.93 -21.95
N ARG A 89 13.12 45.89 -22.93
CA ARG A 89 12.19 44.77 -23.12
C ARG A 89 12.93 43.48 -23.48
N SER A 90 13.81 43.53 -24.48
CA SER A 90 14.58 42.35 -24.93
C SER A 90 15.47 41.81 -23.82
N SER A 91 16.15 42.69 -23.06
CA SER A 91 16.98 42.28 -21.93
C SER A 91 16.14 41.67 -20.81
N THR A 92 14.96 42.24 -20.54
CA THR A 92 14.03 41.72 -19.52
C THR A 92 13.51 40.34 -19.90
N GLU A 93 13.13 40.15 -21.16
CA GLU A 93 12.66 38.87 -21.69
C GLU A 93 13.74 37.78 -21.55
N GLN A 94 14.98 38.06 -21.97
CA GLN A 94 16.09 37.12 -21.82
C GLN A 94 16.34 36.70 -20.37
N VAL A 95 16.29 37.65 -19.43
CA VAL A 95 16.47 37.35 -17.99
C VAL A 95 15.29 36.54 -17.45
N VAL A 96 14.06 36.86 -17.86
CA VAL A 96 12.86 36.11 -17.47
C VAL A 96 12.91 34.67 -17.99
N ASP A 97 13.40 34.45 -19.20
CA ASP A 97 13.58 33.11 -19.78
C ASP A 97 14.60 32.30 -18.97
N GLN A 98 15.74 32.91 -18.60
CA GLN A 98 16.74 32.26 -17.74
C GLN A 98 16.18 31.90 -16.36
N ILE A 99 15.40 32.80 -15.74
CA ILE A 99 14.75 32.51 -14.45
C ILE A 99 13.71 31.39 -14.59
N THR A 100 12.99 31.34 -15.72
CA THR A 100 12.01 30.28 -16.00
C THR A 100 12.69 28.94 -16.15
N TYR A 101 13.81 28.89 -16.89
CA TYR A 101 14.64 27.70 -17.00
C TYR A 101 15.18 27.23 -15.65
N LEU A 102 15.69 28.16 -14.81
CA LEU A 102 16.14 27.83 -13.45
C LEU A 102 15.00 27.25 -12.60
N LYS A 103 13.80 27.82 -12.70
CA LYS A 103 12.61 27.31 -12.01
C LYS A 103 12.27 25.88 -12.44
N GLU A 104 12.39 25.56 -13.72
CA GLU A 104 12.19 24.18 -14.21
C GLU A 104 13.23 23.22 -13.67
N LEU A 105 14.50 23.65 -13.55
CA LEU A 105 15.55 22.85 -12.92
C LEU A 105 15.26 22.59 -11.44
N CYS A 106 14.84 23.60 -10.67
CA CYS A 106 14.42 23.41 -9.28
C CYS A 106 13.25 22.43 -9.15
N ILE A 107 12.25 22.52 -10.05
CA ILE A 107 11.11 21.58 -10.07
C ILE A 107 11.60 20.15 -10.33
N ARG A 108 12.52 19.96 -11.29
CA ARG A 108 13.08 18.64 -11.61
C ARG A 108 13.88 18.07 -10.45
N SER A 109 14.79 18.87 -9.86
CA SER A 109 15.59 18.50 -8.69
C SER A 109 14.70 18.05 -7.53
N LYS A 110 13.60 18.77 -7.27
CA LYS A 110 12.63 18.37 -6.26
C LYS A 110 11.95 17.03 -6.57
N GLN A 111 11.56 16.81 -7.82
CA GLN A 111 10.95 15.53 -8.23
C GLN A 111 11.93 14.36 -8.08
N GLU A 112 13.21 14.59 -8.36
CA GLU A 112 14.28 13.60 -8.16
C GLU A 112 14.46 13.31 -6.67
N HIS A 113 14.48 14.33 -5.81
CA HIS A 113 14.57 14.17 -4.36
C HIS A 113 13.35 13.43 -3.78
N ASP A 114 12.14 13.82 -4.16
CA ASP A 114 10.90 13.14 -3.74
C ASP A 114 10.89 11.66 -4.18
N SER A 115 11.42 11.38 -5.37
CA SER A 115 11.54 10.01 -5.87
C SER A 115 12.58 9.23 -5.08
N PHE A 116 13.74 9.83 -4.80
CA PHE A 116 14.79 9.23 -3.97
C PHE A 116 14.24 8.85 -2.58
N GLU A 117 13.55 9.77 -1.91
CA GLU A 117 12.92 9.53 -0.62
C GLU A 117 11.88 8.39 -0.69
N GLN A 118 11.10 8.32 -1.77
CA GLN A 118 10.15 7.23 -1.97
C GLN A 118 10.84 5.87 -2.12
N ILE A 119 11.93 5.79 -2.88
CA ILE A 119 12.70 4.55 -3.04
C ILE A 119 13.29 4.18 -1.67
N ARG A 120 13.92 5.14 -0.98
CA ARG A 120 14.51 4.93 0.34
C ARG A 120 13.50 4.34 1.32
N ALA A 121 12.32 4.93 1.41
CA ALA A 121 11.23 4.45 2.25
C ALA A 121 10.74 3.04 1.83
N SER A 122 10.67 2.76 0.52
CA SER A 122 10.22 1.45 0.02
C SER A 122 11.19 0.31 0.32
N LEU A 123 12.48 0.63 0.49
CA LEU A 123 13.52 -0.30 0.91
C LEU A 123 13.63 -0.43 2.43
N GLY A 124 12.89 0.38 3.19
CA GLY A 124 12.99 0.42 4.64
C GLY A 124 14.31 1.00 5.16
N CYS A 125 15.02 1.78 4.33
CA CYS A 125 16.25 2.43 4.74
C CYS A 125 15.92 3.68 5.58
N GLU A 126 16.42 3.73 6.81
CA GLU A 126 16.20 4.85 7.72
C GLU A 126 17.15 6.00 7.38
N THR A 127 18.40 5.68 7.05
CA THR A 127 19.42 6.66 6.69
C THR A 127 19.81 6.59 5.21
N GLN A 128 20.43 7.67 4.72
CA GLN A 128 21.02 7.69 3.38
C GLN A 128 22.19 6.70 3.26
N LEU A 129 22.93 6.45 4.34
CA LEU A 129 24.02 5.48 4.34
C LEU A 129 23.48 4.06 4.12
N ASP A 130 22.40 3.70 4.82
CA ASP A 130 21.74 2.39 4.65
C ASP A 130 21.25 2.20 3.21
N PHE A 131 20.77 3.28 2.59
CA PHE A 131 20.31 3.25 1.20
C PHE A 131 21.46 2.92 0.23
N VAL A 132 22.57 3.65 0.36
CA VAL A 132 23.76 3.48 -0.51
C VAL A 132 24.40 2.11 -0.28
N GLN A 133 24.38 1.61 0.96
CA GLN A 133 24.92 0.30 1.32
C GLN A 133 23.94 -0.85 1.12
N SER A 134 22.71 -0.61 0.66
CA SER A 134 21.72 -1.68 0.55
C SER A 134 22.12 -2.68 -0.55
N GLU A 135 22.66 -3.82 -0.14
CA GLU A 135 22.93 -4.97 -1.00
C GLU A 135 21.67 -5.39 -1.78
N MET A 136 20.50 -5.18 -1.18
CA MET A 136 19.20 -5.39 -1.80
C MET A 136 18.99 -4.65 -3.13
N LEU A 137 19.55 -3.45 -3.32
CA LEU A 137 19.44 -2.74 -4.59
C LEU A 137 20.25 -3.42 -5.68
N VAL A 138 21.47 -3.84 -5.36
CA VAL A 138 22.35 -4.57 -6.27
C VAL A 138 21.73 -5.92 -6.63
N GLU A 139 21.22 -6.65 -5.64
CA GLU A 139 20.53 -7.92 -5.88
C GLU A 139 19.28 -7.75 -6.76
N LYS A 140 18.44 -6.75 -6.50
CA LYS A 140 17.25 -6.49 -7.31
C LYS A 140 17.61 -6.08 -8.74
N ALA A 141 18.65 -5.27 -8.92
CA ALA A 141 19.14 -4.89 -10.24
C ALA A 141 19.66 -6.12 -11.00
N ALA A 142 20.45 -6.97 -10.34
CA ALA A 142 20.95 -8.21 -10.93
C ALA A 142 19.82 -9.18 -11.32
N ILE A 143 18.76 -9.28 -10.51
CA ILE A 143 17.57 -10.07 -10.85
C ILE A 143 16.85 -9.50 -12.09
N ILE A 144 16.67 -8.17 -12.16
CA ILE A 144 16.03 -7.53 -13.33
C ILE A 144 16.87 -7.76 -14.58
N GLU A 145 18.19 -7.64 -14.48
CA GLU A 145 19.11 -7.90 -15.59
C GLU A 145 19.05 -9.36 -16.04
N ALA A 146 19.09 -10.33 -15.11
CA ALA A 146 18.95 -11.74 -15.43
C ALA A 146 17.59 -12.09 -16.08
N ILE A 147 16.49 -11.46 -15.63
CA ILE A 147 15.17 -11.62 -16.27
C ILE A 147 15.22 -11.03 -17.68
N LYS A 148 15.82 -9.85 -17.84
CA LYS A 148 15.95 -9.20 -19.15
C LYS A 148 16.76 -10.05 -20.11
N GLU A 149 17.90 -10.58 -19.71
CA GLU A 149 18.75 -11.46 -20.52
C GLU A 149 18.07 -12.78 -20.92
N SER A 150 17.18 -13.30 -20.06
CA SER A 150 16.49 -14.58 -20.32
C SER A 150 15.18 -14.45 -21.10
N THR A 151 14.55 -13.27 -21.07
CA THR A 151 13.21 -13.05 -21.67
C THR A 151 13.19 -12.04 -22.81
N ASP A 152 14.25 -11.25 -22.96
CA ASP A 152 14.33 -10.07 -23.85
C ASP A 152 13.23 -9.04 -23.62
N TRP A 153 12.57 -9.05 -22.45
CA TRP A 153 11.52 -8.09 -22.14
C TRP A 153 12.09 -6.70 -21.85
N PRO A 154 11.40 -5.64 -22.30
CA PRO A 154 11.78 -4.30 -21.91
C PRO A 154 11.52 -4.12 -20.41
N GLU A 155 12.38 -3.34 -19.75
CA GLU A 155 12.39 -3.21 -18.29
C GLU A 155 11.05 -2.76 -17.70
N ASN A 156 10.33 -1.88 -18.42
CA ASN A 156 8.99 -1.45 -18.04
C ASN A 156 7.98 -2.61 -17.96
N GLU A 157 8.09 -3.59 -18.86
CA GLU A 157 7.22 -4.76 -18.88
C GLU A 157 7.58 -5.73 -17.74
N ILE A 158 8.89 -5.91 -17.47
CA ILE A 158 9.37 -6.71 -16.33
C ILE A 158 8.79 -6.16 -15.03
N VAL A 159 8.90 -4.85 -14.81
CA VAL A 159 8.38 -4.20 -13.59
C VAL A 159 6.86 -4.37 -13.46
N ASN A 160 6.11 -4.19 -14.55
CA ASN A 160 4.65 -4.38 -14.53
C ASN A 160 4.27 -5.83 -14.21
N ARG A 161 4.96 -6.82 -14.78
CA ARG A 161 4.71 -8.23 -14.49
C ARG A 161 5.04 -8.58 -13.05
N CYS A 162 6.17 -8.09 -12.52
CA CYS A 162 6.52 -8.25 -11.11
C CYS A 162 5.47 -7.63 -10.18
N ALA A 163 4.93 -6.45 -10.53
CA ALA A 163 3.86 -5.81 -9.77
C ALA A 163 2.57 -6.65 -9.76
N ASN A 164 2.15 -7.15 -10.92
CA ASN A 164 0.97 -8.01 -11.04
C ASN A 164 1.15 -9.33 -10.26
N LEU A 165 2.31 -9.97 -10.38
CA LEU A 165 2.63 -11.19 -9.62
C LEU A 165 2.59 -10.95 -8.12
N LYS A 166 3.05 -9.77 -7.65
CA LYS A 166 2.96 -9.40 -6.23
C LYS A 166 1.50 -9.28 -5.78
N GLU A 167 0.63 -8.66 -6.57
CA GLU A 167 -0.81 -8.54 -6.28
C GLU A 167 -1.52 -9.91 -6.28
N GLU A 168 -1.17 -10.78 -7.24
CA GLU A 168 -1.67 -12.14 -7.29
C GLU A 168 -1.25 -12.94 -6.06
N THR A 169 0.02 -12.80 -5.65
CA THR A 169 0.58 -13.48 -4.47
C THR A 169 -0.13 -13.03 -3.19
N THR A 170 -0.37 -11.73 -3.01
CA THR A 170 -1.09 -11.23 -1.82
C THR A 170 -2.56 -11.66 -1.84
N THR A 171 -3.19 -11.67 -3.02
CA THR A 171 -4.57 -12.17 -3.18
C THR A 171 -4.66 -13.66 -2.85
N LEU A 172 -3.68 -14.45 -3.29
CA LEU A 172 -3.61 -15.88 -3.03
C LEU A 172 -3.37 -16.15 -1.53
N ALA A 173 -2.50 -15.39 -0.88
CA ALA A 173 -2.28 -15.47 0.56
C ALA A 173 -3.59 -15.25 1.34
N ARG A 174 -4.35 -14.19 1.00
CA ARG A 174 -5.66 -13.91 1.62
C ARG A 174 -6.67 -15.06 1.43
N LYS A 175 -6.74 -15.63 0.23
CA LYS A 175 -7.62 -16.79 -0.04
C LYS A 175 -7.19 -18.02 0.75
N SER A 176 -5.89 -18.24 0.90
CA SER A 176 -5.35 -19.33 1.71
C SER A 176 -5.76 -19.18 3.18
N GLU A 177 -5.70 -17.96 3.73
CA GLU A 177 -6.18 -17.67 5.08
C GLU A 177 -7.69 -17.94 5.23
N GLU A 178 -8.50 -17.54 4.24
CA GLU A 178 -9.94 -17.80 4.22
C GLU A 178 -10.24 -19.30 4.19
N ILE A 179 -9.53 -20.07 3.37
CA ILE A 179 -9.67 -21.53 3.30
C ILE A 179 -9.33 -22.16 4.67
N MET A 180 -8.22 -21.76 5.29
CA MET A 180 -7.86 -22.26 6.62
C MET A 180 -8.92 -21.92 7.67
N PHE A 181 -9.49 -20.71 7.61
CA PHE A 181 -10.56 -20.29 8.51
C PHE A 181 -11.84 -21.12 8.32
N LEU A 182 -12.24 -21.38 7.07
CA LEU A 182 -13.40 -22.22 6.75
C LEU A 182 -13.17 -23.69 7.15
N GLN A 183 -11.96 -24.23 6.94
CA GLN A 183 -11.59 -25.57 7.40
C GLN A 183 -11.76 -25.72 8.92
N ARG A 184 -11.26 -24.76 9.70
CA ARG A 184 -11.45 -24.76 11.17
C ARG A 184 -12.92 -24.72 11.58
N GLN A 185 -13.75 -23.96 10.85
CA GLN A 185 -15.19 -23.93 11.11
C GLN A 185 -15.86 -25.27 10.80
N LEU A 186 -15.50 -25.90 9.69
CA LEU A 186 -16.02 -27.22 9.33
C LEU A 186 -15.65 -28.26 10.38
N GLU A 187 -14.39 -28.31 10.81
CA GLU A 187 -13.93 -29.22 11.87
C GLU A 187 -14.65 -28.98 13.21
N ALA A 188 -14.99 -27.72 13.54
CA ALA A 188 -15.76 -27.41 14.74
C ALA A 188 -17.21 -27.90 14.64
N ARG A 189 -17.83 -27.74 13.47
CA ARG A 189 -19.19 -28.24 13.20
C ARG A 189 -19.26 -29.76 13.13
N GLU A 190 -18.25 -30.42 12.59
CA GLU A 190 -18.15 -31.87 12.56
C GLU A 190 -18.03 -32.44 13.98
N ARG A 191 -17.25 -31.80 14.86
CA ARG A 191 -17.18 -32.16 16.29
C ARG A 191 -18.54 -32.02 16.98
N GLU A 192 -19.24 -30.89 16.78
CA GLU A 192 -20.58 -30.67 17.34
C GLU A 192 -21.59 -31.73 16.86
N LEU A 193 -21.55 -32.10 15.57
CA LEU A 193 -22.41 -33.15 15.03
C LEU A 193 -22.10 -34.53 15.60
N GLU A 194 -20.83 -34.87 15.82
CA GLU A 194 -20.46 -36.15 16.42
C GLU A 194 -20.86 -36.22 17.90
N GLU A 195 -20.75 -35.13 18.65
CA GLU A 195 -21.26 -35.02 20.03
C GLU A 195 -22.78 -35.24 20.09
N LEU A 196 -23.54 -34.60 19.19
CA LEU A 196 -24.99 -34.79 19.10
C LEU A 196 -25.37 -36.24 18.74
N ARG A 197 -24.63 -36.87 17.81
CA ARG A 197 -24.83 -38.28 17.46
C ARG A 197 -24.51 -39.21 18.63
N ALA A 198 -23.45 -38.93 19.38
CA ALA A 198 -23.09 -39.70 20.57
C ALA A 198 -24.18 -39.59 21.65
N ALA A 199 -24.66 -38.37 21.94
CA ALA A 199 -25.75 -38.13 22.88
C ALA A 199 -27.06 -38.83 22.46
N GLN A 200 -27.37 -38.85 21.16
CA GLN A 200 -28.54 -39.56 20.64
C GLN A 200 -28.42 -41.08 20.83
N ARG A 201 -27.23 -41.66 20.58
CA ARG A 201 -26.98 -43.09 20.84
C ARG A 201 -27.14 -43.43 22.32
N GLU A 202 -26.66 -42.58 23.21
CA GLU A 202 -26.82 -42.75 24.66
C GLU A 202 -28.30 -42.72 25.07
N GLN A 203 -29.07 -41.74 24.57
CA GLN A 203 -30.52 -41.66 24.81
C GLN A 203 -31.28 -42.87 24.27
N ALA A 204 -30.91 -43.39 23.09
CA ALA A 204 -31.52 -44.58 22.52
C ALA A 204 -31.19 -45.87 23.30
N SER A 205 -30.06 -45.88 24.02
CA SER A 205 -29.65 -47.02 24.86
C SER A 205 -30.29 -47.04 26.25
N ARG A 206 -30.96 -45.94 26.66
CA ARG A 206 -31.76 -45.96 27.89
C ARG A 206 -32.95 -46.90 27.71
N PRO A 207 -33.10 -47.92 28.58
CA PRO A 207 -34.24 -48.83 28.49
C PRO A 207 -35.53 -48.02 28.62
N PRO A 208 -36.56 -48.33 27.82
CA PRO A 208 -37.83 -47.63 27.91
C PRO A 208 -38.32 -47.76 29.35
N THR A 209 -38.35 -46.64 30.08
CA THR A 209 -39.10 -46.54 31.31
C THR A 209 -40.51 -46.98 30.94
N LYS A 210 -41.00 -48.05 31.59
CA LYS A 210 -42.35 -48.58 31.42
C LYS A 210 -43.37 -47.48 31.71
N VAL A 211 -43.64 -46.65 30.71
CA VAL A 211 -44.82 -45.81 30.67
C VAL A 211 -45.95 -46.79 30.44
N ARG A 212 -46.84 -46.88 31.43
CA ARG A 212 -48.08 -47.64 31.32
C ARG A 212 -48.79 -47.21 30.04
N ASP A 213 -49.00 -48.15 29.13
CA ASP A 213 -49.94 -48.05 28.02
C ASP A 213 -51.37 -48.05 28.59
N ASP A 214 -51.76 -46.94 29.19
CA ASP A 214 -53.15 -46.57 29.37
C ASP A 214 -53.32 -45.22 28.68
N ILE A 215 -53.18 -45.20 27.35
CA ILE A 215 -53.76 -44.14 26.52
C ILE A 215 -55.19 -44.59 26.26
N PRO A 216 -56.20 -43.99 26.90
CA PRO A 216 -57.59 -44.25 26.53
C PRO A 216 -57.74 -43.91 25.05
N ASP A 217 -58.45 -44.75 24.30
CA ASP A 217 -58.90 -44.47 22.93
C ASP A 217 -59.72 -43.17 22.93
N GLU A 218 -59.03 -42.02 22.90
CA GLU A 218 -59.66 -40.75 22.56
C GLU A 218 -60.08 -40.85 21.09
N PRO A 219 -61.38 -40.67 20.78
CA PRO A 219 -61.85 -40.74 19.42
C PRO A 219 -61.07 -39.71 18.62
N LYS A 220 -60.37 -40.17 17.58
CA LYS A 220 -59.66 -39.33 16.61
C LYS A 220 -60.68 -38.37 16.03
N THR A 221 -60.77 -37.19 16.64
CA THR A 221 -61.63 -36.11 16.19
C THR A 221 -61.28 -35.78 14.75
N ASP A 222 -62.27 -35.38 13.95
CA ASP A 222 -62.08 -35.02 12.54
C ASP A 222 -60.92 -34.03 12.30
N ALA A 223 -60.57 -33.24 13.32
CA ALA A 223 -59.39 -32.38 13.33
C ALA A 223 -58.06 -33.13 13.12
N TYR A 224 -57.88 -34.32 13.69
CA TYR A 224 -56.66 -35.12 13.52
C TYR A 224 -56.52 -35.67 12.10
N LEU A 225 -57.62 -36.18 11.54
CA LEU A 225 -57.65 -36.66 10.15
C LEU A 225 -57.44 -35.52 9.17
N THR A 226 -58.05 -34.36 9.43
CA THR A 226 -57.83 -33.13 8.66
C THR A 226 -56.37 -32.71 8.72
N ARG A 227 -55.74 -32.73 9.90
CA ARG A 227 -54.32 -32.39 10.07
C ARG A 227 -53.40 -33.36 9.33
N GLN A 228 -53.65 -34.67 9.40
CA GLN A 228 -52.87 -35.66 8.65
C GLN A 228 -53.03 -35.48 7.14
N GLN A 229 -54.24 -35.19 6.65
CA GLN A 229 -54.46 -34.92 5.24
C GLN A 229 -53.75 -33.65 4.78
N THR A 230 -53.77 -32.57 5.58
CA THR A 230 -53.04 -31.33 5.28
C THR A 230 -51.53 -31.58 5.19
N ILE A 231 -50.95 -32.34 6.12
CA ILE A 231 -49.52 -32.70 6.09
C ILE A 231 -49.19 -33.53 4.85
N ARG A 232 -50.04 -34.50 4.49
CA ARG A 232 -49.86 -35.30 3.27
C ARG A 232 -50.02 -34.48 1.98
N ARG A 233 -50.83 -33.42 2.00
CA ARG A 233 -51.00 -32.49 0.87
C ARG A 233 -49.76 -31.61 0.72
N MET A 234 -49.31 -31.00 1.83
CA MET A 234 -48.08 -30.21 1.87
C MET A 234 -46.85 -31.02 1.43
N LYS A 235 -46.72 -32.29 1.87
CA LYS A 235 -45.62 -33.16 1.44
C LYS A 235 -45.64 -33.41 -0.07
N ARG A 236 -46.84 -33.61 -0.66
CA ARG A 236 -46.97 -33.76 -2.12
C ARG A 236 -46.62 -32.45 -2.85
N ASP A 237 -47.10 -31.31 -2.37
CA ASP A 237 -46.81 -30.01 -2.97
C ASP A 237 -45.31 -29.67 -2.92
N TRP A 238 -44.61 -30.10 -1.86
CA TRP A 238 -43.17 -29.94 -1.71
C TRP A 238 -42.38 -30.85 -2.67
N CYS A 239 -42.77 -32.12 -2.79
CA CYS A 239 -42.11 -33.07 -3.69
C CYS A 239 -42.42 -32.80 -5.18
N ALA A 240 -43.53 -32.15 -5.51
CA ALA A 240 -43.96 -31.89 -6.88
C ALA A 240 -43.26 -30.68 -7.55
N ASN A 241 -42.18 -30.13 -6.96
CA ASN A 241 -41.50 -28.92 -7.44
C ASN A 241 -42.49 -27.77 -7.71
N ASN A 242 -43.46 -27.56 -6.82
CA ASN A 242 -44.46 -26.52 -7.00
C ASN A 242 -43.76 -25.13 -6.89
N PRO A 243 -43.71 -24.32 -7.97
CA PRO A 243 -42.89 -23.11 -8.05
C PRO A 243 -43.31 -22.01 -7.06
N LEU A 244 -44.46 -22.16 -6.40
CA LEU A 244 -44.94 -21.27 -5.34
C LEU A 244 -44.05 -21.27 -4.09
N PHE A 245 -43.33 -22.36 -3.80
CA PHE A 245 -42.44 -22.45 -2.63
C PHE A 245 -40.95 -22.25 -2.94
N GLN A 246 -40.57 -22.15 -4.23
CA GLN A 246 -39.20 -21.86 -4.66
C GLN A 246 -38.97 -20.37 -4.99
N ARG A 247 -40.00 -19.52 -4.97
CA ARG A 247 -39.81 -18.06 -4.98
C ARG A 247 -39.37 -17.56 -3.61
N GLY A 248 -38.15 -17.95 -3.23
CA GLY A 248 -37.33 -17.07 -2.42
C GLY A 248 -37.27 -15.73 -3.15
N THR A 249 -37.66 -14.68 -2.46
CA THR A 249 -37.62 -13.29 -2.94
C THR A 249 -36.17 -12.88 -3.21
N ASN A 250 -35.61 -13.35 -4.32
CA ASN A 250 -34.44 -12.75 -4.96
C ASN A 250 -34.88 -11.46 -5.66
N GLY A 251 -35.46 -10.56 -4.87
CA GLY A 251 -35.66 -9.16 -5.20
C GLY A 251 -34.36 -8.40 -4.98
N ARG A 252 -33.35 -8.68 -5.79
CA ARG A 252 -32.34 -7.66 -6.14
C ARG A 252 -32.17 -7.66 -7.64
N ALA A 253 -33.04 -6.85 -8.23
CA ALA A 253 -32.93 -6.32 -9.56
C ALA A 253 -31.48 -5.89 -9.87
N HIS A 254 -31.06 -6.28 -11.07
CA HIS A 254 -30.08 -5.57 -11.87
C HIS A 254 -30.25 -4.04 -11.71
N ARG A 255 -29.27 -3.39 -11.08
CA ARG A 255 -28.87 -2.04 -11.48
C ARG A 255 -27.62 -2.17 -12.32
N THR A 256 -27.79 -2.11 -13.62
CA THR A 256 -26.75 -1.64 -14.54
C THR A 256 -26.46 -0.18 -14.21
N VAL A 257 -25.52 0.04 -13.29
CA VAL A 257 -24.88 1.35 -13.11
C VAL A 257 -23.78 1.44 -14.14
N GLY A 258 -24.09 2.09 -15.26
CA GLY A 258 -23.06 2.74 -16.06
C GLY A 258 -22.42 3.83 -15.21
N CYS A 259 -21.13 3.69 -14.95
CA CYS A 259 -20.30 4.75 -14.39
C CYS A 259 -18.99 4.79 -15.17
N SER A 260 -19.02 5.57 -16.23
CA SER A 260 -17.86 6.06 -16.95
C SER A 260 -17.05 6.95 -16.02
N THR A 261 -16.03 6.40 -15.35
CA THR A 261 -15.10 7.19 -14.56
C THR A 261 -13.66 6.70 -14.74
N THR A 262 -12.86 7.64 -15.25
CA THR A 262 -11.40 7.79 -15.04
C THR A 262 -10.44 6.83 -15.74
N ARG A 263 -10.22 7.13 -17.03
CA ARG A 263 -8.86 7.35 -17.56
C ARG A 263 -8.12 8.39 -16.70
N ARG A 264 -7.53 7.98 -15.56
CA ARG A 264 -6.50 8.73 -14.83
C ARG A 264 -5.62 7.77 -14.03
N ASN A 265 -4.97 6.82 -14.70
CA ASN A 265 -3.86 6.07 -14.08
C ASN A 265 -2.64 5.89 -15.00
N LEU A 266 -2.66 6.44 -16.21
CA LEU A 266 -1.51 6.38 -17.11
C LEU A 266 -0.36 7.37 -16.77
N GLN A 267 -0.52 8.21 -15.74
CA GLN A 267 0.50 9.19 -15.35
C GLN A 267 1.38 8.77 -14.17
N ARG A 268 1.07 7.68 -13.47
CA ARG A 268 1.92 7.15 -12.39
C ARG A 268 2.99 6.18 -12.91
N GLY A 269 2.71 5.43 -13.98
CA GLY A 269 3.70 4.55 -14.61
C GLY A 269 4.89 5.30 -15.22
N SER A 270 4.68 6.54 -15.69
CA SER A 270 5.75 7.33 -16.30
C SER A 270 6.79 7.85 -15.31
N ARG A 271 6.43 8.00 -14.02
CA ARG A 271 7.37 8.49 -12.99
C ARG A 271 8.28 7.37 -12.48
N ILE A 272 7.77 6.15 -12.35
CA ILE A 272 8.59 4.98 -11.97
C ILE A 272 9.66 4.70 -13.04
N LEU A 273 9.33 4.87 -14.31
CA LEU A 273 10.29 4.68 -15.41
C LEU A 273 11.39 5.75 -15.46
N GLN A 274 11.12 7.00 -15.07
CA GLN A 274 12.16 8.02 -14.94
C GLN A 274 13.12 7.75 -13.78
N VAL A 275 12.61 7.18 -12.68
CA VAL A 275 13.41 6.84 -11.51
C VAL A 275 14.35 5.67 -11.77
N ILE A 276 13.89 4.66 -12.51
CA ILE A 276 14.73 3.54 -12.96
C ILE A 276 15.82 4.04 -13.90
N TYR A 277 15.49 4.92 -14.86
CA TYR A 277 16.48 5.51 -15.78
C TYR A 277 17.56 6.35 -15.05
N LEU A 278 17.20 7.05 -13.98
CA LEU A 278 18.14 7.81 -13.14
C LEU A 278 19.06 6.89 -12.31
N LEU A 279 18.53 5.77 -11.80
CA LEU A 279 19.34 4.75 -11.12
C LEU A 279 20.34 4.07 -12.08
N SER A 280 19.94 3.79 -13.32
CA SER A 280 20.86 3.25 -14.34
C SER A 280 21.98 4.22 -14.74
N PHE A 281 21.78 5.53 -14.54
CA PHE A 281 22.77 6.56 -14.84
C PHE A 281 23.74 6.82 -13.67
N LEU A 282 23.30 6.58 -12.43
CA LEU A 282 24.13 6.72 -11.21
C LEU A 282 25.06 5.52 -10.96
N VAL A 283 24.77 4.37 -11.57
CA VAL A 283 25.56 3.13 -11.44
C VAL A 283 26.64 2.98 -12.53
N ARG A 284 26.68 3.88 -13.51
CA ARG A 284 27.76 3.97 -14.52
C ARG A 284 28.74 5.09 -14.19
#